data_AF-A0A940WIY7-F1
#
_entry.id   AF-A0A940WIY7-F1
#
_cell.length_a   1.000
_cell.length_b   1.000
_cell.length_c   1.000
_cell.angle_alpha   90.00
_cell.angle_beta   90.00
_cell.angle_gamma   90.00
#
_symmetry.space_group_name_H-M   'P 1'
#
loop_
_entity.id
_entity.type
_entity.pdbx_description
1 polymer ?
#
loop_
_entity_poly.entity_id
_entity_poly.type
_entity_poly.pdbx_seq_one_letter_code
_entity_poly.pdbx_strand_id
1 'polypeptide(L)'
;MKSARRVLALGSALVTTGVLGLLAVPQPATASTVVVQGTVDCSNVNYSGDTSDWYPYSLQVVSGSPYTSASPSGLYAVPATHAFGFTQTLPSGSTSVGVSTLCSIGHQWDLTGSTGMVDIPAGTSTVTAAWACSTAPVYPGPWVTNCSLQSVSYS
;
A
#
# COMPACT_ATOMS: atom_id res chain seq x y z
N MET A 1 6.74 30.65 -61.17
CA MET A 1 5.78 31.46 -61.95
C MET A 1 4.46 31.54 -61.19
N LYS A 2 3.91 32.76 -61.07
CA LYS A 2 2.48 33.15 -60.90
C LYS A 2 1.66 32.40 -59.81
N SER A 3 1.42 33.02 -58.64
CA SER A 3 0.36 34.01 -58.35
C SER A 3 -1.02 33.42 -58.06
N ALA A 4 -1.52 33.61 -56.84
CA ALA A 4 -2.87 34.14 -56.56
C ALA A 4 -3.00 34.31 -55.03
N ARG A 5 -2.96 35.53 -54.49
CA ARG A 5 -4.01 36.59 -54.42
C ARG A 5 -4.62 36.56 -53.01
N ARG A 6 -4.36 37.63 -52.23
CA ARG A 6 -5.33 38.68 -51.83
C ARG A 6 -6.24 38.20 -50.68
N VAL A 7 -6.50 38.92 -49.59
CA VAL A 7 -6.46 40.35 -49.31
C VAL A 7 -6.63 40.52 -47.79
N LEU A 8 -6.02 41.56 -47.22
CA LEU A 8 -6.32 42.05 -45.87
C LEU A 8 -7.79 42.46 -45.77
N ALA A 9 -8.46 42.08 -44.70
CA ALA A 9 -9.55 42.88 -44.16
C ALA A 9 -9.42 42.91 -42.63
N LEU A 10 -8.87 44.02 -42.12
CA LEU A 10 -9.08 44.45 -40.75
C LEU A 10 -10.58 44.71 -40.57
N GLY A 11 -11.23 43.94 -39.72
CA GLY A 11 -12.54 44.25 -39.16
C GLY A 11 -12.40 44.35 -37.65
N SER A 12 -12.15 45.56 -37.15
CA SER A 12 -12.03 45.81 -35.71
C SER A 12 -13.41 45.98 -35.07
N ALA A 13 -13.53 45.34 -33.91
CA ALA A 13 -14.36 45.71 -32.74
C ALA A 13 -15.88 45.50 -32.81
N LEU A 14 -16.38 44.65 -31.91
CA LEU A 14 -17.01 45.19 -30.69
C LEU A 14 -16.98 44.15 -29.54
N VAL A 15 -16.56 44.65 -28.38
CA VAL A 15 -16.37 43.94 -27.11
C VAL A 15 -17.73 43.69 -26.45
N THR A 16 -17.95 42.49 -25.93
CA THR A 16 -18.92 42.25 -24.86
C THR A 16 -18.42 41.10 -23.98
N THR A 17 -17.73 41.48 -22.90
CA THR A 17 -17.81 40.90 -21.55
C THR A 17 -18.19 39.42 -21.44
N GLY A 18 -17.18 38.57 -21.29
CA GLY A 18 -17.27 37.25 -20.65
C GLY A 18 -16.07 37.07 -19.74
N VAL A 19 -16.20 37.53 -18.49
CA VAL A 19 -15.17 37.47 -17.45
C VAL A 19 -15.25 36.09 -16.77
N LEU A 20 -14.07 35.47 -16.60
CA LEU A 20 -13.73 34.23 -15.85
C LEU A 20 -14.17 32.93 -16.55
N GLY A 21 -13.30 32.11 -17.15
CA GLY A 21 -11.93 31.81 -16.78
C GLY A 21 -11.91 30.71 -15.72
N LEU A 22 -12.05 29.46 -16.16
CA LEU A 22 -11.43 28.28 -15.56
C LEU A 22 -11.41 27.21 -16.65
N LEU A 23 -10.31 27.23 -17.40
CA LEU A 23 -9.84 26.06 -18.10
C LEU A 23 -9.86 24.91 -17.08
N ALA A 24 -10.73 23.92 -17.28
CA ALA A 24 -10.56 22.61 -16.68
C ALA A 24 -9.33 21.98 -17.33
N VAL A 25 -8.15 22.51 -17.01
CA VAL A 25 -6.90 21.77 -17.14
C VAL A 25 -7.15 20.55 -16.27
N PRO A 26 -7.10 19.31 -16.79
CA PRO A 26 -7.01 18.17 -15.92
C PRO A 26 -5.77 18.42 -15.04
N GLN A 27 -5.99 18.80 -13.78
CA GLN A 27 -4.90 18.89 -12.84
C GLN A 27 -4.18 17.55 -12.94
N PRO A 28 -2.86 17.52 -13.17
CA PRO A 28 -2.14 16.27 -13.11
C PRO A 28 -2.49 15.65 -11.77
N ALA A 29 -3.05 14.44 -11.80
CA ALA A 29 -3.35 13.70 -10.60
C ALA A 29 -2.07 13.73 -9.78
N THR A 30 -2.08 14.47 -8.68
CA THR A 30 -0.94 14.54 -7.76
C THR A 30 -0.62 13.10 -7.44
N ALA A 31 0.59 12.68 -7.79
CA ALA A 31 1.20 11.45 -7.31
C ALA A 31 1.25 11.55 -5.79
N SER A 32 0.14 11.26 -5.13
CA SER A 32 0.03 11.32 -3.69
C SER A 32 0.78 10.11 -3.16
N THR A 33 1.84 10.37 -2.41
CA THR A 33 2.56 9.32 -1.69
C THR A 33 1.69 8.86 -0.53
N VAL A 34 1.23 7.61 -0.60
CA VAL A 34 0.46 6.99 0.48
C VAL A 34 1.42 6.49 1.55
N VAL A 35 1.15 6.83 2.81
CA VAL A 35 1.88 6.30 3.97
C VAL A 35 1.03 5.24 4.65
N VAL A 36 1.61 4.07 4.90
CA VAL A 36 0.95 2.99 5.62
C VAL A 36 1.51 2.94 7.03
N GLN A 37 0.63 2.98 8.02
CA GLN A 37 0.94 2.74 9.42
C GLN A 37 0.30 1.42 9.82
N GLY A 38 1.13 0.41 10.05
CA GLY A 38 0.69 -0.97 10.17
C GLY A 38 1.04 -1.59 11.50
N THR A 39 0.22 -2.53 11.95
CA THR A 39 0.57 -3.48 13.02
C THR A 39 0.36 -4.91 12.54
N VAL A 40 1.28 -5.81 12.88
CA VAL A 40 1.22 -7.23 12.53
C VAL A 40 1.39 -8.07 13.78
N ASP A 41 0.33 -8.80 14.12
CA ASP A 41 0.26 -9.70 15.27
C ASP A 41 0.42 -11.17 14.82
N CYS A 42 1.36 -11.89 15.45
CA CYS A 42 1.58 -13.31 15.27
C CYS A 42 0.86 -14.12 16.36
N SER A 43 -0.47 -14.05 16.36
CA SER A 43 -1.37 -14.55 17.42
C SER A 43 -1.25 -16.03 17.83
N ASN A 44 -0.66 -16.90 17.01
CA ASN A 44 -0.75 -18.36 17.17
C ASN A 44 0.58 -19.10 17.36
N VAL A 45 1.71 -18.41 17.58
CA VAL A 45 3.01 -19.09 17.60
C VAL A 45 3.84 -18.73 18.83
N ASN A 46 3.97 -19.71 19.73
CA ASN A 46 5.11 -19.84 20.64
C ASN A 46 5.37 -21.35 20.82
N TYR A 47 5.96 -21.98 19.79
CA TYR A 47 6.16 -23.43 19.79
C TYR A 47 7.41 -23.85 20.56
N SER A 48 8.39 -22.94 20.68
CA SER A 48 9.70 -23.17 21.27
C SER A 48 9.80 -22.71 22.74
N GLY A 49 8.80 -21.96 23.24
CA GLY A 49 8.89 -21.27 24.52
C GLY A 49 9.77 -20.01 24.46
N ASP A 50 10.37 -19.69 23.30
CA ASP A 50 11.18 -18.50 23.09
C ASP A 50 10.30 -17.28 22.77
N THR A 51 10.61 -16.17 23.43
CA THR A 51 9.99 -14.87 23.18
C THR A 51 10.39 -14.26 21.84
N SER A 52 11.46 -14.78 21.20
CA SER A 52 11.88 -14.35 19.85
C SER A 52 10.86 -14.73 18.77
N ASP A 53 10.08 -15.79 18.99
CA ASP A 53 9.00 -16.23 18.10
C ASP A 53 7.69 -15.44 18.29
N TRP A 54 7.65 -14.53 19.29
CA TRP A 54 6.45 -13.71 19.55
C TRP A 54 6.23 -12.61 18.52
N TYR A 55 7.20 -12.37 17.63
CA TYR A 55 7.11 -11.35 16.61
C TYR A 55 7.36 -11.94 15.22
N PRO A 56 6.87 -11.27 14.16
CA PRO A 56 7.23 -11.63 12.80
C PRO A 56 8.75 -11.80 12.59
N TYR A 57 9.18 -13.01 12.23
CA TYR A 57 10.58 -13.29 11.89
C TYR A 57 10.98 -12.63 10.56
N SER A 58 10.06 -12.64 9.60
CA SER A 58 10.18 -11.95 8.32
C SER A 58 8.91 -11.18 8.06
N LEU A 59 9.03 -9.92 7.66
CA LEU A 59 7.89 -9.06 7.35
C LEU A 59 8.18 -8.26 6.08
N GLN A 60 7.26 -8.33 5.13
CA GLN A 60 7.27 -7.56 3.89
C GLN A 60 5.94 -6.84 3.72
N VAL A 61 6.02 -5.57 3.33
CA VAL A 61 4.87 -4.79 2.86
C VAL A 61 4.78 -4.99 1.35
N VAL A 62 3.62 -5.49 0.91
CA VAL A 62 3.31 -5.74 -0.49
C VAL A 62 2.37 -4.64 -0.95
N SER A 63 2.68 -3.97 -2.05
CA SER A 63 1.79 -2.99 -2.67
C SER A 63 1.25 -3.54 -3.99
N GLY A 64 -0.03 -3.29 -4.28
CA GLY A 64 -0.65 -3.64 -5.55
C GLY A 64 -0.61 -2.46 -6.51
N SER A 65 -0.16 -2.76 -7.74
CA SER A 65 0.01 -1.85 -8.88
C SER A 65 0.73 -0.53 -8.57
N PRO A 66 2.01 -0.37 -8.99
CA PRO A 66 2.87 -1.44 -9.45
C PRO A 66 3.04 -2.49 -8.35
N TYR A 67 3.12 -3.76 -8.73
CA TYR A 67 3.36 -4.82 -7.74
C TYR A 67 4.79 -4.70 -7.21
N THR A 68 4.92 -4.41 -5.91
CA THR A 68 6.22 -4.27 -5.26
C THR A 68 6.18 -4.84 -3.86
N SER A 69 7.29 -5.42 -3.41
CA SER A 69 7.47 -5.82 -2.02
C SER A 69 8.69 -5.12 -1.43
N ALA A 70 8.58 -4.64 -0.21
CA ALA A 70 9.68 -4.02 0.51
C ALA A 70 9.66 -4.43 1.99
N SER A 71 10.84 -4.52 2.60
CA SER A 71 10.92 -4.56 4.06
C SER A 71 10.39 -3.22 4.61
N PRO A 72 9.47 -3.24 5.58
CA PRO A 72 8.95 -2.01 6.16
C PRO A 72 10.04 -1.19 6.84
N SER A 73 9.95 0.13 6.73
CA SER A 73 10.74 1.05 7.54
C SER A 73 10.07 1.32 8.91
N GLY A 74 10.87 1.85 9.84
CA GLY A 74 10.37 2.26 11.16
C GLY A 74 9.76 1.12 11.99
N LEU A 75 10.29 -0.10 11.88
CA LEU A 75 9.83 -1.24 12.68
C LEU A 75 10.06 -0.98 14.18
N TYR A 76 9.03 -1.26 14.99
CA TYR A 76 9.11 -1.21 16.45
C TYR A 76 8.25 -2.30 17.08
N ALA A 77 8.73 -2.87 18.19
CA ALA A 77 7.98 -3.88 18.94
C ALA A 77 6.81 -3.26 19.72
N VAL A 78 5.71 -3.98 19.80
CA VAL A 78 4.57 -3.71 20.69
C VAL A 78 4.43 -4.88 21.67
N PRO A 79 5.15 -4.86 22.81
CA PRO A 79 5.22 -6.00 23.71
C PRO A 79 3.89 -6.38 24.36
N ALA A 80 2.98 -5.41 24.55
CA ALA A 80 1.68 -5.66 25.16
C ALA A 80 0.79 -6.59 24.33
N THR A 81 1.02 -6.68 23.02
CA THR A 81 0.19 -7.46 22.07
C THR A 81 1.01 -8.40 21.20
N HIS A 82 2.30 -8.63 21.53
CA HIS A 82 3.20 -9.49 20.75
C HIS A 82 3.16 -9.18 19.24
N ALA A 83 3.22 -7.89 18.89
CA ALA A 83 3.07 -7.44 17.51
C ALA A 83 4.21 -6.50 17.10
N PHE A 84 4.53 -6.44 15.81
CA PHE A 84 5.36 -5.36 15.26
C PHE A 84 4.49 -4.25 14.70
N GLY A 85 4.81 -3.01 15.05
CA GLY A 85 4.35 -1.82 14.37
C GLY A 85 5.36 -1.37 13.31
N PHE A 86 4.87 -0.74 12.25
CA PHE A 86 5.72 -0.18 11.20
C PHE A 86 5.11 1.07 10.55
N THR A 87 5.93 1.78 9.79
CA THR A 87 5.46 2.84 8.89
C THR A 87 6.16 2.71 7.55
N GLN A 88 5.43 2.70 6.44
CA GLN A 88 6.00 2.52 5.11
C GLN A 88 5.37 3.47 4.10
N THR A 89 6.19 4.22 3.37
CA THR A 89 5.72 4.97 2.20
C THR A 89 5.59 4.02 1.02
N LEU A 90 4.42 4.01 0.38
CA LEU A 90 4.17 3.21 -0.79
C LEU A 90 4.66 3.90 -2.07
N PRO A 91 5.01 3.14 -3.11
CA PRO A 91 5.22 3.69 -4.44
C PRO A 91 4.03 4.55 -4.90
N SER A 92 4.32 5.59 -5.69
CA SER A 92 3.24 6.36 -6.31
C SER A 92 2.37 5.45 -7.18
N GLY A 93 1.06 5.60 -7.03
CA GLY A 93 0.07 4.85 -7.81
C GLY A 93 -0.37 3.53 -7.19
N SER A 94 0.16 3.16 -6.02
CA SER A 94 -0.32 1.98 -5.29
C SER A 94 -1.83 2.04 -5.06
N THR A 95 -2.53 0.99 -5.50
CA THR A 95 -3.98 0.84 -5.39
C THR A 95 -4.39 -0.13 -4.30
N SER A 96 -3.45 -0.89 -3.76
CA SER A 96 -3.67 -1.77 -2.62
C SER A 96 -2.38 -1.98 -1.83
N VAL A 97 -2.52 -2.46 -0.59
CA VAL A 97 -1.41 -2.82 0.28
C VAL A 97 -1.75 -4.05 1.09
N GLY A 98 -0.76 -4.87 1.42
CA GLY A 98 -0.91 -5.96 2.38
C GLY A 98 0.41 -6.30 3.03
N VAL A 99 0.36 -7.27 3.93
CA VAL A 99 1.55 -7.80 4.62
C VAL A 99 1.72 -9.27 4.33
N SER A 100 2.96 -9.63 4.02
CA SER A 100 3.43 -10.99 3.81
C SER A 100 4.49 -11.27 4.88
N THR A 101 4.30 -12.31 5.69
CA THR A 101 5.11 -12.51 6.89
C THR A 101 5.38 -13.99 7.17
N LEU A 102 6.42 -14.26 7.98
CA LEU A 102 6.63 -15.53 8.65
C LEU A 102 6.56 -15.29 10.16
N CYS A 103 5.62 -15.95 10.82
CA CYS A 103 5.37 -15.83 12.28
C CYS A 103 6.01 -16.96 13.09
N SER A 104 6.70 -17.91 12.46
CA SER A 104 7.40 -19.01 13.11
C SER A 104 8.65 -19.36 12.33
N ILE A 105 9.66 -19.87 13.03
CA ILE A 105 10.81 -20.54 12.45
C ILE A 105 11.08 -21.85 13.17
N GLY A 106 11.88 -22.72 12.55
CA GLY A 106 12.34 -23.96 13.18
C GLY A 106 11.51 -25.19 12.85
N HIS A 107 10.50 -25.07 11.98
CA HIS A 107 9.82 -26.23 11.43
C HIS A 107 10.52 -26.73 10.16
N GLN A 108 10.23 -27.98 9.81
CA GLN A 108 10.61 -28.48 8.50
C GLN A 108 9.70 -27.82 7.45
N TRP A 109 10.25 -26.85 6.70
CA TRP A 109 9.60 -26.10 5.62
C TRP A 109 8.56 -25.06 6.08
N ASP A 110 9.03 -23.93 6.62
CA ASP A 110 8.21 -22.75 6.89
C ASP A 110 7.99 -21.92 5.60
N LEU A 111 6.74 -21.65 5.25
CA LEU A 111 6.35 -20.91 4.05
C LEU A 111 5.38 -19.76 4.37
N THR A 112 5.40 -18.73 3.53
CA THR A 112 4.37 -17.69 3.53
C THR A 112 3.21 -18.12 2.64
N GLY A 113 2.00 -18.03 3.18
CA GLY A 113 0.73 -18.32 2.49
C GLY A 113 0.05 -17.06 2.01
N SER A 114 -1.18 -16.82 2.50
CA SER A 114 -1.98 -15.68 2.08
C SER A 114 -1.48 -14.35 2.65
N THR A 115 -1.39 -13.35 1.78
CA THR A 115 -1.19 -11.94 2.15
C THR A 115 -2.54 -11.30 2.46
N GLY A 116 -2.67 -10.63 3.59
CA GLY A 116 -3.87 -9.85 3.92
C GLY A 116 -3.87 -8.54 3.14
N MET A 117 -4.41 -8.53 1.92
CA MET A 117 -4.46 -7.32 1.08
C MET A 117 -5.67 -6.43 1.43
N VAL A 118 -5.50 -5.13 1.26
CA VAL A 118 -6.56 -4.11 1.36
C VAL A 118 -6.41 -3.10 0.22
N ASP A 119 -7.54 -2.70 -0.36
CA ASP A 119 -7.56 -1.67 -1.40
C ASP A 119 -7.38 -0.27 -0.81
N ILE A 120 -6.72 0.60 -1.57
CA ILE A 120 -6.46 1.99 -1.21
C ILE A 120 -7.39 2.87 -2.03
N PRO A 121 -8.40 3.51 -1.41
CA PRO A 121 -9.29 4.43 -2.10
C PRO A 121 -8.53 5.62 -2.71
N ALA A 122 -9.03 6.14 -3.84
CA ALA A 122 -8.47 7.33 -4.45
C ALA A 122 -8.55 8.54 -3.49
N GLY A 123 -7.48 9.34 -3.45
CA GLY A 123 -7.38 10.49 -2.55
C GLY A 123 -6.87 10.15 -1.15
N THR A 124 -6.64 8.86 -0.83
CA THR A 124 -6.02 8.45 0.43
C THR A 124 -4.60 9.00 0.52
N SER A 125 -4.24 9.56 1.67
CA SER A 125 -2.88 9.96 2.02
C SER A 125 -2.26 9.01 3.03
N THR A 126 -3.07 8.49 3.96
CA THR A 126 -2.62 7.56 4.99
C THR A 126 -3.54 6.37 5.10
N VAL A 127 -2.96 5.17 5.21
CA VAL A 127 -3.64 3.92 5.52
C VAL A 127 -3.18 3.46 6.89
N THR A 128 -4.10 3.33 7.84
CA THR A 128 -3.80 2.72 9.15
C THR A 128 -4.45 1.35 9.18
N ALA A 129 -3.67 0.29 9.37
CA ALA A 129 -4.15 -1.08 9.27
C ALA A 129 -3.55 -2.01 10.32
N ALA A 130 -4.31 -3.04 10.69
CA ALA A 130 -3.87 -4.11 11.58
C ALA A 130 -4.09 -5.46 10.90
N TRP A 131 -3.10 -6.33 10.99
CA TRP A 131 -3.14 -7.68 10.46
C TRP A 131 -2.89 -8.70 11.57
N ALA A 132 -3.67 -9.78 11.54
CA ALA A 132 -3.41 -10.97 12.34
C ALA A 132 -2.94 -12.08 11.42
N CYS A 133 -1.81 -12.67 11.79
CA CYS A 133 -1.17 -13.75 11.06
C CYS A 133 -1.13 -14.99 11.95
N SER A 134 -1.37 -16.15 11.34
CA SER A 134 -1.38 -17.45 12.01
C SER A 134 -0.60 -18.46 11.21
N THR A 135 0.17 -19.30 11.91
CA THR A 135 0.95 -20.38 11.31
C THR A 135 0.33 -21.72 11.67
N ALA A 136 0.10 -22.57 10.67
CA ALA A 136 -0.47 -23.89 10.87
C ALA A 136 0.13 -24.90 9.88
N PRO A 137 0.19 -26.20 10.23
CA PRO A 137 0.63 -27.24 9.31
C PRO A 137 -0.45 -27.52 8.26
N VAL A 138 -0.07 -27.64 6.99
CA VAL A 138 -0.94 -28.13 5.92
C VAL A 138 -0.72 -29.63 5.79
N TYR A 139 -1.74 -30.48 6.01
CA TYR A 139 -1.56 -31.94 5.98
C TYR A 139 -1.80 -32.57 4.59
N PRO A 140 -0.90 -33.47 4.10
CA PRO A 140 0.50 -33.63 4.50
C PRO A 140 1.35 -32.51 3.87
N GLY A 141 2.25 -31.87 4.60
CA GLY A 141 2.92 -30.70 4.04
C GLY A 141 3.51 -29.68 5.02
N PRO A 142 3.98 -28.55 4.47
CA PRO A 142 4.74 -27.52 5.17
C PRO A 142 3.90 -26.74 6.18
N TRP A 143 4.58 -25.95 7.01
CA TRP A 143 3.95 -24.95 7.86
C TRP A 143 3.74 -23.68 7.06
N VAL A 144 2.52 -23.14 7.10
CA VAL A 144 2.16 -21.98 6.29
C VAL A 144 1.66 -20.86 7.18
N THR A 145 2.28 -19.69 7.08
CA THR A 145 1.82 -18.45 7.73
C THR A 145 0.83 -17.74 6.83
N ASN A 146 -0.41 -17.57 7.29
CA ASN A 146 -1.46 -16.84 6.58
C ASN A 146 -1.81 -15.57 7.35
N CYS A 147 -1.86 -14.44 6.66
CA CYS A 147 -2.23 -13.14 7.22
C CYS A 147 -3.62 -12.71 6.75
N SER A 148 -4.35 -12.08 7.66
CA SER A 148 -5.68 -11.53 7.44
C SER A 148 -5.75 -10.10 7.97
N LEU A 149 -6.43 -9.22 7.23
CA LEU A 149 -6.69 -7.86 7.69
C LEU A 149 -7.75 -7.90 8.79
N GLN A 150 -7.45 -7.27 9.93
CA GLN A 150 -8.36 -7.17 11.07
C GLN A 150 -9.11 -5.84 11.08
N SER A 151 -8.42 -4.76 10.77
CA SER A 151 -9.01 -3.42 10.69
C SER A 151 -8.25 -2.52 9.73
N VAL A 152 -8.94 -1.56 9.13
CA VAL A 152 -8.35 -0.53 8.29
C VAL A 152 -9.10 0.79 8.44
N SER A 153 -8.38 1.90 8.40
CA SER A 153 -8.91 3.26 8.28
C SER A 153 -8.08 4.11 7.32
N TYR A 154 -8.71 5.15 6.75
CA TYR A 154 -8.12 6.00 5.74
C TYR A 154 -8.24 7.48 6.13
N SER A 155 -7.27 8.30 5.71
CA SER A 155 -7.34 9.76 5.79
C SER A 155 -6.71 10.43 4.57
#